data_AF-A0A5N8UQR2-F1
#
_entry.id   AF-A0A5N8UQR2-F1
#
_cell.length_a   1.000
_cell.length_b   1.000
_cell.length_c   1.000
_cell.angle_alpha   90.00
_cell.angle_beta   90.00
_cell.angle_gamma   90.00
#
_symmetry.space_group_name_H-M   'P 1'
#
loop_
_entity.id
_entity.type
_entity.pdbx_description
1 polymer ?
#
loop_
_entity_poly.entity_id
_entity_poly.type
_entity_poly.pdbx_seq_one_letter_code
_entity_poly.pdbx_strand_id
1 'polypeptide(L)'
;MKPFNPLILIPIILCIILSIGISEIYLHRLAQLNQCKEISLELSIKKLSLRRHEKDFFFRKQDKYLKKWQQTLKELKREFALSNTCFSIWDIQTDLITQMKLNLKSYEANFIVLTSELDKSDKQSLSMLNSLMALQERLEKLAKIEDNNVYAQTLAIRQHLFEYITSKQAISLQLLGNNVMAISQWQDVSKKLKLELEGYLKKVNTLKQFIESHQYSHEAGTMGQMRSDIHKIEEILPKLTQAIDVKISNHHTIRWVIYLVILLLIYVTYRIINRMQINR
;
A
#
# COMPACT_ATOMS: atom_id res chain seq x y z
N MET A 1 51.35 -11.19 60.55
CA MET A 1 50.24 -11.01 59.59
C MET A 1 49.66 -12.41 59.31
N LYS A 2 48.41 -12.69 59.71
CA LYS A 2 47.78 -14.00 59.38
C LYS A 2 47.57 -14.07 57.85
N PRO A 3 47.83 -15.22 57.20
CA PRO A 3 47.68 -15.36 55.75
C PRO A 3 46.21 -15.17 55.35
N PHE A 4 45.99 -14.40 54.29
CA PHE A 4 44.69 -14.15 53.70
C PHE A 4 44.10 -15.49 53.23
N ASN A 5 42.95 -15.91 53.78
CA ASN A 5 42.35 -17.18 53.40
C ASN A 5 41.60 -17.03 52.06
N PRO A 6 42.02 -17.70 50.96
CA PRO A 6 41.41 -17.55 49.64
C PRO A 6 39.94 -18.00 49.58
N LEU A 7 39.49 -18.81 50.55
CA LEU A 7 38.08 -19.24 50.66
C LEU A 7 37.10 -18.06 50.83
N ILE A 8 37.58 -16.90 51.29
CA ILE A 8 36.78 -15.68 51.49
C ILE A 8 36.37 -15.01 50.15
N LEU A 9 37.10 -15.27 49.06
CA LEU A 9 36.85 -14.67 47.74
C LEU A 9 35.79 -15.43 46.91
N ILE A 10 35.52 -16.69 47.24
CA ILE A 10 34.57 -17.56 46.54
C ILE A 10 33.17 -16.94 46.39
N PRO A 11 32.51 -16.39 47.45
CA PRO A 11 31.18 -15.80 47.31
C PRO A 11 31.17 -14.57 46.39
N ILE A 12 32.25 -13.78 46.40
CA ILE A 12 32.39 -12.60 45.54
C ILE A 12 32.51 -13.04 44.07
N ILE A 13 33.35 -14.05 43.80
CA ILE A 13 33.51 -14.63 42.46
C ILE A 13 32.18 -15.22 41.96
N LEU A 14 31.44 -15.92 42.83
CA LEU A 14 30.13 -16.48 42.48
C LEU A 14 29.10 -15.38 42.16
N CYS A 15 29.07 -14.28 42.92
CA CYS A 15 28.25 -13.11 42.61
C CYS A 15 28.61 -12.47 41.27
N ILE A 16 29.90 -12.39 40.93
CA ILE A 16 30.37 -11.86 39.64
C ILE A 16 29.91 -12.76 38.49
N ILE A 17 30.07 -14.09 38.62
CA ILE A 17 29.62 -15.05 37.59
C ILE A 17 28.11 -14.97 37.38
N LEU A 18 27.33 -14.91 38.46
CA LEU A 18 25.88 -14.70 38.41
C LEU A 18 25.51 -13.37 37.73
N SER A 19 26.23 -12.29 38.04
CA SER A 19 26.04 -10.98 37.42
C SER A 19 26.27 -11.03 35.91
N ILE A 20 27.31 -11.72 35.46
CA ILE A 20 27.62 -11.88 34.03
C ILE A 20 26.48 -12.65 33.34
N GLY A 21 26.04 -13.77 33.93
CA GLY A 21 24.93 -14.57 33.37
C GLY A 21 23.62 -13.78 33.25
N ILE A 22 23.26 -12.99 34.28
CA ILE A 22 22.08 -12.12 34.24
C ILE A 22 22.21 -11.05 33.16
N SER A 23 23.42 -10.47 33.01
CA SER A 23 23.70 -9.45 31.99
C SER A 23 23.57 -10.01 30.57
N GLU A 24 24.01 -11.24 30.31
CA GLU A 24 23.86 -11.92 29.02
C GLU A 24 22.39 -12.15 28.66
N ILE A 25 21.59 -12.67 29.60
CA ILE A 25 20.15 -12.85 29.41
C ILE A 25 19.47 -11.51 29.12
N TYR A 26 19.89 -10.46 29.83
CA TYR A 26 19.37 -9.12 29.64
C TYR A 26 19.71 -8.57 28.23
N LEU A 27 20.94 -8.73 27.77
CA LEU A 27 21.38 -8.31 26.43
C LEU A 27 20.63 -9.05 25.34
N HIS A 28 20.44 -10.37 25.48
CA HIS A 28 19.68 -11.17 24.53
C HIS A 28 18.23 -10.67 24.41
N ARG A 29 17.57 -10.39 25.53
CA ARG A 29 16.22 -9.82 25.56
C ARG A 29 16.14 -8.43 24.92
N LEU A 30 17.12 -7.58 25.16
CA LEU A 30 17.20 -6.25 24.54
C LEU A 30 17.37 -6.36 23.02
N ALA A 31 18.22 -7.29 22.55
CA ALA A 31 18.41 -7.55 21.14
C ALA A 31 17.11 -7.99 20.45
N GLN A 32 16.33 -8.87 21.08
CA GLN A 32 15.01 -9.28 20.58
C GLN A 32 14.03 -8.10 20.46
N LEU A 33 13.98 -7.22 21.47
CA LEU A 33 13.13 -6.02 21.42
C LEU A 33 13.57 -5.03 20.34
N ASN A 34 14.87 -4.88 20.11
CA ASN A 34 15.38 -4.04 19.01
C ASN A 34 15.02 -4.64 17.64
N GLN A 35 15.11 -5.96 17.49
CA GLN A 35 14.66 -6.65 16.26
C GLN A 35 13.16 -6.47 16.04
N CYS A 36 12.36 -6.53 17.10
CA CYS A 36 10.93 -6.19 17.05
C CYS A 36 10.68 -4.78 16.53
N LYS A 37 11.47 -3.81 16.99
CA LYS A 37 11.39 -2.41 16.53
C LYS A 37 11.73 -2.29 15.05
N GLU A 38 12.80 -2.93 14.61
CA GLU A 38 13.21 -2.97 13.20
C GLU A 38 12.09 -3.53 12.31
N ILE A 39 11.49 -4.66 12.69
CA ILE A 39 10.35 -5.25 11.97
C ILE A 39 9.18 -4.25 11.89
N SER A 40 8.86 -3.54 12.96
CA SER A 40 7.77 -2.55 12.95
C SER A 40 8.05 -1.35 12.01
N LEU A 41 9.32 -0.95 11.88
CA LEU A 41 9.73 0.11 10.96
C LEU A 41 9.70 -0.37 9.50
N GLU A 42 10.17 -1.59 9.25
CA GLU A 42 10.10 -2.24 7.93
C GLU A 42 8.64 -2.38 7.45
N LEU A 43 7.74 -2.83 8.31
CA LEU A 43 6.30 -2.86 8.02
C LEU A 43 5.76 -1.49 7.59
N SER A 44 6.23 -0.42 8.23
CA SER A 44 5.85 0.96 7.90
C SER A 44 6.37 1.40 6.54
N ILE A 45 7.63 1.09 6.24
CA ILE A 45 8.25 1.38 4.94
C ILE A 45 7.55 0.61 3.82
N LYS A 46 7.32 -0.69 3.99
CA LYS A 46 6.68 -1.53 2.97
C LYS A 46 5.25 -1.14 2.72
N LYS A 47 4.49 -0.77 3.75
CA LYS A 47 3.15 -0.20 3.60
C LYS A 47 3.15 1.09 2.77
N LEU A 48 4.13 1.98 2.95
CA LEU A 48 4.25 3.18 2.10
C LEU A 48 4.58 2.82 0.64
N SER A 49 5.47 1.86 0.43
CA SER A 49 5.79 1.37 -0.92
C SER A 49 4.56 0.75 -1.60
N LEU A 50 3.76 0.00 -0.84
CA LEU A 50 2.51 -0.60 -1.31
C LEU A 50 1.53 0.48 -1.80
N ARG A 51 1.31 1.53 -1.00
CA ARG A 51 0.49 2.69 -1.39
C ARG A 51 1.05 3.44 -2.59
N ARG A 52 2.37 3.53 -2.73
CA ARG A 52 3.01 4.16 -3.90
C ARG A 52 2.70 3.38 -5.17
N HIS A 53 2.86 2.06 -5.16
CA HIS A 53 2.55 1.21 -6.32
C HIS A 53 1.06 1.18 -6.65
N GLU A 54 0.18 1.21 -5.65
CA GLU A 54 -1.26 1.39 -5.82
C GLU A 54 -1.56 2.70 -6.58
N LYS A 55 -1.04 3.84 -6.10
CA LYS A 55 -1.25 5.16 -6.74
C LYS A 55 -0.70 5.20 -8.16
N ASP A 56 0.51 4.68 -8.36
CA ASP A 56 1.12 4.58 -9.70
C ASP A 56 0.27 3.70 -10.63
N PHE A 57 -0.28 2.59 -10.14
CA PHE A 57 -1.18 1.76 -10.93
C PHE A 57 -2.45 2.52 -11.33
N PHE A 58 -3.12 3.21 -10.40
CA PHE A 58 -4.33 3.97 -10.74
C PHE A 58 -4.05 5.14 -11.69
N PHE A 59 -2.91 5.82 -11.55
CA PHE A 59 -2.55 6.94 -12.41
C PHE A 59 -2.11 6.49 -13.81
N ARG A 60 -1.37 5.37 -13.90
CA ARG A 60 -0.67 4.97 -15.13
C ARG A 60 -1.30 3.78 -15.83
N LYS A 61 -2.12 2.98 -15.13
CA LYS A 61 -2.77 1.75 -15.61
C LYS A 61 -1.82 0.73 -16.25
N GLN A 62 -0.57 0.66 -15.79
CA GLN A 62 0.43 -0.27 -16.32
C GLN A 62 0.59 -1.50 -15.43
N ASP A 63 0.58 -2.68 -16.05
CA ASP A 63 0.73 -3.99 -15.39
C ASP A 63 1.98 -4.09 -14.51
N LYS A 64 3.07 -3.40 -14.86
CA LYS A 64 4.30 -3.37 -14.05
C LYS A 64 4.06 -2.88 -12.62
N TYR A 65 3.13 -1.95 -12.41
CA TYR A 65 2.82 -1.43 -11.06
C TYR A 65 1.94 -2.40 -10.28
N LEU A 66 1.05 -3.14 -10.96
CA LEU A 66 0.28 -4.22 -10.35
C LEU A 66 1.21 -5.33 -9.85
N LYS A 67 2.19 -5.75 -10.67
CA LYS A 67 3.22 -6.73 -10.28
C LYS A 67 4.05 -6.25 -9.08
N LYS A 68 4.50 -5.00 -9.10
CA LYS A 68 5.22 -4.40 -7.96
C LYS A 68 4.36 -4.38 -6.70
N TRP A 69 3.10 -3.97 -6.80
CA TRP A 69 2.16 -3.99 -5.68
C TRP A 69 1.99 -5.41 -5.11
N GLN A 70 1.78 -6.42 -5.96
CA GLN A 70 1.65 -7.82 -5.54
C GLN A 70 2.90 -8.34 -4.82
N GLN A 71 4.09 -8.00 -5.36
CA GLN A 71 5.36 -8.36 -4.73
C GLN A 71 5.50 -7.70 -3.35
N THR A 72 5.29 -6.39 -3.25
CA THR A 72 5.36 -5.67 -1.98
C THR A 72 4.32 -6.20 -0.98
N LEU A 73 3.12 -6.56 -1.41
CA LEU A 73 2.10 -7.16 -0.56
C LEU A 73 2.56 -8.52 0.00
N LYS A 74 3.16 -9.36 -0.84
CA LYS A 74 3.71 -10.66 -0.43
C LYS A 74 4.82 -10.50 0.61
N GLU A 75 5.70 -9.54 0.40
CA GLU A 75 6.78 -9.21 1.34
C GLU A 75 6.23 -8.68 2.66
N LEU A 76 5.28 -7.75 2.60
CA LEU A 76 4.60 -7.20 3.77
C LEU A 76 3.91 -8.30 4.59
N LYS A 77 3.16 -9.20 3.94
CA LYS A 77 2.52 -10.36 4.58
C LYS A 77 3.54 -11.28 5.28
N ARG A 78 4.72 -11.48 4.69
CA ARG A 78 5.80 -12.26 5.30
C ARG A 78 6.31 -11.57 6.57
N GLU A 79 6.50 -10.27 6.55
CA GLU A 79 6.93 -9.51 7.73
C GLU A 79 5.88 -9.52 8.84
N PHE A 80 4.59 -9.44 8.50
CA PHE A 80 3.50 -9.65 9.46
C PHE A 80 3.53 -11.03 10.12
N ALA A 81 3.96 -12.06 9.38
CA ALA A 81 4.11 -13.39 9.95
C ALA A 81 5.24 -13.42 10.98
N LEU A 82 6.40 -12.84 10.63
CA LEU A 82 7.56 -12.71 11.52
C LEU A 82 7.25 -11.86 12.76
N SER A 83 6.50 -10.78 12.57
CA SER A 83 6.15 -9.86 13.63
C SER A 83 5.26 -10.52 14.69
N ASN A 84 4.40 -11.48 14.34
CA ASN A 84 3.57 -12.19 15.33
C ASN A 84 4.38 -12.86 16.41
N THR A 85 5.50 -13.50 16.05
CA THR A 85 6.37 -14.18 17.01
C THR A 85 6.98 -13.19 17.99
N CYS A 86 7.47 -12.07 17.47
CA CYS A 86 7.97 -10.97 18.29
C CYS A 86 6.89 -10.43 19.24
N PHE A 87 5.70 -10.11 18.72
CA PHE A 87 4.65 -9.47 19.50
C PHE A 87 4.00 -10.41 20.51
N SER A 88 3.92 -11.71 20.24
CA SER A 88 3.40 -12.69 21.19
C SER A 88 4.34 -12.95 22.36
N ILE A 89 5.66 -13.04 22.11
CA ILE A 89 6.67 -13.24 23.17
C ILE A 89 6.63 -12.12 24.21
N TRP A 90 6.39 -10.89 23.77
CA TRP A 90 6.44 -9.70 24.62
C TRP A 90 5.06 -9.19 25.08
N ASP A 91 3.99 -9.93 24.74
CA ASP A 91 2.59 -9.59 24.99
C ASP A 91 2.24 -8.16 24.54
N ILE A 92 2.58 -7.85 23.28
CA ILE A 92 2.40 -6.53 22.69
C ILE A 92 1.14 -6.54 21.82
N GLN A 93 0.05 -5.97 22.36
CA GLN A 93 -1.16 -5.54 21.63
C GLN A 93 -1.62 -6.52 20.54
N THR A 94 -1.82 -7.78 20.91
CA THR A 94 -2.18 -8.90 20.02
C THR A 94 -3.47 -8.63 19.22
N ASP A 95 -4.41 -7.87 19.79
CA ASP A 95 -5.63 -7.42 19.11
C ASP A 95 -5.34 -6.49 17.93
N LEU A 96 -4.40 -5.54 18.09
CA LEU A 96 -4.05 -4.61 17.00
C LEU A 96 -3.41 -5.35 15.82
N ILE A 97 -2.61 -6.38 16.09
CA ILE A 97 -2.03 -7.23 15.05
C ILE A 97 -3.10 -8.01 14.30
N THR A 98 -4.09 -8.53 15.03
CA THR A 98 -5.23 -9.21 14.42
C THR A 98 -6.04 -8.26 13.54
N GLN A 99 -6.31 -7.04 14.02
CA GLN A 99 -6.99 -6.01 13.24
C GLN A 99 -6.20 -5.61 11.99
N MET A 100 -4.89 -5.40 12.08
CA MET A 100 -4.05 -5.11 10.90
C MET A 100 -4.12 -6.21 9.85
N LYS A 101 -4.08 -7.49 10.25
CA LYS A 101 -4.21 -8.61 9.30
C LYS A 101 -5.55 -8.60 8.58
N LEU A 102 -6.64 -8.35 9.31
CA LEU A 102 -7.97 -8.25 8.74
C LEU A 102 -8.07 -7.07 7.76
N ASN A 103 -7.58 -5.90 8.17
CA ASN A 103 -7.54 -4.71 7.31
C ASN A 103 -6.69 -4.96 6.05
N LEU A 104 -5.54 -5.63 6.17
CA LEU A 104 -4.68 -5.92 5.01
C LEU A 104 -5.35 -6.90 4.03
N LYS A 105 -6.08 -7.88 4.56
CA LYS A 105 -6.85 -8.83 3.74
C LYS A 105 -7.99 -8.14 3.00
N SER A 106 -8.73 -7.26 3.68
CA SER A 106 -9.80 -6.46 3.08
C SER A 106 -9.26 -5.50 2.02
N TYR A 107 -8.16 -4.80 2.33
CA TYR A 107 -7.43 -3.95 1.39
C TYR A 107 -7.03 -4.69 0.10
N GLU A 108 -6.43 -5.87 0.22
CA GLU A 108 -6.04 -6.69 -0.93
C GLU A 108 -7.25 -7.07 -1.78
N ALA A 109 -8.32 -7.57 -1.16
CA ALA A 109 -9.53 -7.98 -1.87
C ALA A 109 -10.14 -6.81 -2.65
N ASN A 110 -10.25 -5.65 -2.01
CA ASN A 110 -10.81 -4.45 -2.62
C ASN A 110 -9.94 -3.93 -3.78
N PHE A 111 -8.61 -3.95 -3.65
CA PHE A 111 -7.71 -3.56 -4.75
C PHE A 111 -7.83 -4.52 -5.94
N ILE A 112 -7.92 -5.83 -5.70
CA ILE A 112 -8.10 -6.82 -6.77
C ILE A 112 -9.42 -6.58 -7.51
N VAL A 113 -10.53 -6.35 -6.78
CA VAL A 113 -11.82 -6.02 -7.38
C VAL A 113 -11.70 -4.77 -8.27
N LEU A 114 -11.13 -3.69 -7.75
CA LEU A 114 -10.94 -2.43 -8.49
C LEU A 114 -10.10 -2.60 -9.76
N THR A 115 -9.00 -3.35 -9.68
CA THR A 115 -8.15 -3.61 -10.85
C THR A 115 -8.88 -4.43 -11.92
N SER A 116 -9.73 -5.37 -11.51
CA SER A 116 -10.55 -6.16 -12.44
C SER A 116 -11.67 -5.33 -13.09
N GLU A 117 -12.28 -4.41 -12.35
CA GLU A 117 -13.30 -3.48 -12.85
C GLU A 117 -12.70 -2.50 -13.85
N LEU A 118 -11.50 -1.99 -13.56
CA LEU A 118 -10.72 -1.15 -14.47
C LEU A 118 -10.41 -1.85 -15.80
N ASP A 119 -9.93 -3.10 -15.75
CA ASP A 119 -9.62 -3.89 -16.96
C ASP A 119 -10.87 -4.17 -17.80
N LYS A 120 -11.99 -4.53 -17.15
CA LYS A 120 -13.29 -4.72 -17.84
C LYS A 120 -13.76 -3.42 -18.51
N SER A 121 -13.68 -2.31 -17.79
CA SER A 121 -14.07 -0.99 -18.30
C SER A 121 -13.21 -0.59 -19.50
N ASP A 122 -11.90 -0.79 -19.42
CA ASP A 122 -10.98 -0.47 -20.51
C ASP A 122 -11.28 -1.36 -21.75
N LYS A 123 -11.54 -2.66 -21.57
CA LYS A 123 -11.97 -3.57 -22.68
C LYS A 123 -13.29 -3.15 -23.31
N GLN A 124 -14.27 -2.74 -22.51
CA GLN A 124 -15.55 -2.27 -23.01
C GLN A 124 -15.40 -0.97 -23.79
N SER A 125 -14.59 -0.02 -23.30
CA SER A 125 -14.27 1.22 -24.02
C SER A 125 -13.58 0.94 -25.36
N LEU A 126 -12.66 -0.04 -25.41
CA LEU A 126 -11.97 -0.46 -26.63
C LEU A 126 -12.94 -1.10 -27.64
N SER A 127 -13.87 -1.94 -27.18
CA SER A 127 -14.93 -2.50 -28.03
C SER A 127 -15.82 -1.39 -28.63
N MET A 128 -16.23 -0.42 -27.81
CA MET A 128 -17.00 0.75 -28.29
C MET A 128 -16.20 1.58 -29.31
N LEU A 129 -14.90 1.79 -29.08
CA LEU A 129 -14.01 2.48 -30.01
C LEU A 129 -13.86 1.74 -31.33
N ASN A 130 -13.67 0.41 -31.30
CA ASN A 130 -13.60 -0.41 -32.51
C ASN A 130 -14.90 -0.34 -33.31
N SER A 131 -16.06 -0.34 -32.63
CA SER A 131 -17.36 -0.13 -33.28
C SER A 131 -17.47 1.26 -33.91
N LEU A 132 -16.92 2.30 -33.28
CA LEU A 132 -16.91 3.65 -33.81
C LEU A 132 -15.98 3.78 -35.03
N MET A 133 -14.82 3.13 -34.99
CA MET A 133 -13.88 3.06 -36.12
C MET A 133 -14.50 2.35 -37.34
N ALA A 134 -15.24 1.27 -37.11
CA ALA A 134 -15.96 0.59 -38.19
C ALA A 134 -17.06 1.48 -38.80
N LEU A 135 -17.78 2.25 -37.97
CA LEU A 135 -18.74 3.26 -38.43
C LEU A 135 -18.06 4.39 -39.21
N GLN A 136 -16.90 4.86 -38.75
CA GLN A 136 -16.09 5.85 -39.46
C GLN A 136 -15.74 5.39 -40.87
N GLU A 137 -15.26 4.16 -41.01
CA GLU A 137 -14.90 3.61 -42.32
C GLU A 137 -16.12 3.50 -43.25
N ARG A 138 -17.28 3.06 -42.73
CA ARG A 138 -18.52 2.98 -43.51
C ARG A 138 -19.01 4.36 -43.95
N LEU A 139 -19.04 5.32 -43.02
CA LEU A 139 -19.46 6.70 -43.28
C LEU A 139 -18.60 7.34 -44.37
N GLU A 140 -17.29 7.16 -44.31
CA GLU A 140 -16.36 7.67 -45.33
C GLU A 140 -16.58 7.05 -46.71
N LYS A 141 -16.71 5.71 -46.78
CA LYS A 141 -16.96 5.02 -48.05
C LYS A 141 -18.26 5.49 -48.69
N LEU A 142 -19.30 5.65 -47.88
CA LEU A 142 -20.60 6.11 -48.34
C LEU A 142 -20.54 7.56 -48.80
N ALA A 143 -19.97 8.45 -47.99
CA ALA A 143 -19.85 9.87 -48.30
C ALA A 143 -19.03 10.09 -49.56
N LYS A 144 -17.94 9.35 -49.76
CA LYS A 144 -17.11 9.45 -50.97
C LYS A 144 -17.90 9.17 -52.26
N ILE A 145 -18.92 8.33 -52.19
CA ILE A 145 -19.77 7.96 -53.33
C ILE A 145 -20.92 8.96 -53.49
N GLU A 146 -21.56 9.36 -52.37
CA GLU A 146 -22.82 10.10 -52.40
C GLU A 146 -22.64 11.62 -52.34
N ASP A 147 -21.68 12.13 -51.59
CA ASP A 147 -21.51 13.57 -51.33
C ASP A 147 -20.06 13.94 -50.96
N ASN A 148 -19.38 14.59 -51.90
CA ASN A 148 -17.98 14.99 -51.75
C ASN A 148 -17.76 16.05 -50.64
N ASN A 149 -18.78 16.86 -50.33
CA ASN A 149 -18.72 17.84 -49.24
C ASN A 149 -18.80 17.13 -47.89
N VAL A 150 -19.72 16.17 -47.75
CA VAL A 150 -19.79 15.33 -46.55
C VAL A 150 -18.51 14.53 -46.39
N TYR A 151 -17.96 13.98 -47.48
CA TYR A 151 -16.70 13.26 -47.47
C TYR A 151 -15.55 14.12 -46.93
N ALA A 152 -15.42 15.37 -47.35
CA ALA A 152 -14.41 16.28 -46.79
C ALA A 152 -14.54 16.43 -45.27
N GLN A 153 -15.77 16.51 -44.74
CA GLN A 153 -16.01 16.61 -43.30
C GLN A 153 -15.71 15.31 -42.53
N THR A 154 -15.85 14.15 -43.17
CA THR A 154 -15.50 12.87 -42.54
C THR A 154 -14.03 12.79 -42.13
N LEU A 155 -13.13 13.52 -42.82
CA LEU A 155 -11.71 13.61 -42.46
C LEU A 155 -11.50 14.31 -41.12
N ALA A 156 -12.23 15.40 -40.86
CA ALA A 156 -12.18 16.10 -39.57
C ALA A 156 -12.72 15.21 -38.44
N ILE A 157 -13.80 14.47 -38.70
CA ILE A 157 -14.33 13.47 -37.76
C ILE A 157 -13.26 12.40 -37.45
N ARG A 158 -12.59 11.85 -38.47
CA ARG A 158 -11.50 10.89 -38.28
C ARG A 158 -10.35 11.46 -37.45
N GLN A 159 -9.96 12.72 -37.70
CA GLN A 159 -8.89 13.37 -36.95
C GLN A 159 -9.22 13.45 -35.46
N HIS A 160 -10.42 13.93 -35.10
CA HIS A 160 -10.82 13.99 -33.69
C HIS A 160 -10.98 12.60 -33.06
N LEU A 161 -11.40 11.60 -33.82
CA LEU A 161 -11.45 10.22 -33.35
C LEU A 161 -10.04 9.72 -33.01
N PHE A 162 -9.09 9.93 -33.91
CA PHE A 162 -7.70 9.55 -33.71
C PHE A 162 -7.06 10.30 -32.54
N GLU A 163 -7.32 11.60 -32.43
CA GLU A 163 -6.87 12.43 -31.31
C GLU A 163 -7.44 11.92 -29.98
N TYR A 164 -8.72 11.53 -29.93
CA TYR A 164 -9.28 10.89 -28.75
C TYR A 164 -8.63 9.53 -28.46
N ILE A 165 -8.44 8.69 -29.48
CA ILE A 165 -7.84 7.36 -29.30
C ILE A 165 -6.44 7.47 -28.68
N THR A 166 -5.66 8.45 -29.13
CA THR A 166 -4.26 8.66 -28.72
C THR A 166 -4.12 9.41 -27.40
N SER A 167 -4.92 10.47 -27.18
CA SER A 167 -4.78 11.36 -26.02
C SER A 167 -5.77 11.10 -24.89
N LYS A 168 -6.90 10.42 -25.19
CA LYS A 168 -8.06 10.23 -24.30
C LYS A 168 -8.70 11.52 -23.79
N GLN A 169 -8.45 12.67 -24.44
CA GLN A 169 -9.01 13.95 -24.01
C GLN A 169 -10.50 14.05 -24.33
N ALA A 170 -11.31 14.40 -23.31
CA ALA A 170 -12.76 14.49 -23.45
C ALA A 170 -13.21 15.51 -24.51
N ILE A 171 -12.43 16.58 -24.72
CA ILE A 171 -12.72 17.62 -25.72
C ILE A 171 -12.75 17.06 -27.14
N SER A 172 -11.87 16.11 -27.48
CA SER A 172 -11.83 15.52 -28.83
C SER A 172 -13.11 14.73 -29.13
N LEU A 173 -13.68 14.02 -28.15
CA LEU A 173 -14.99 13.37 -28.31
C LEU A 173 -16.14 14.38 -28.46
N GLN A 174 -16.07 15.50 -27.74
CA GLN A 174 -17.05 16.57 -27.85
C GLN A 174 -17.02 17.22 -29.25
N LEU A 175 -15.83 17.58 -29.75
CA LEU A 175 -15.65 18.16 -31.08
C LEU A 175 -16.11 17.19 -32.18
N LEU A 176 -15.75 15.91 -32.05
CA LEU A 176 -16.21 14.86 -32.94
C LEU A 176 -17.75 14.75 -32.97
N GLY A 177 -18.41 14.73 -31.81
CA GLY A 177 -19.87 14.70 -31.72
C GLY A 177 -20.53 15.93 -32.33
N ASN A 178 -19.97 17.12 -32.08
CA ASN A 178 -20.45 18.38 -32.63
C ASN A 178 -20.36 18.41 -34.17
N ASN A 179 -19.25 17.94 -34.75
CA ASN A 179 -19.08 17.89 -36.20
C ASN A 179 -20.10 16.95 -36.85
N VAL A 180 -20.30 15.75 -36.28
CA VAL A 180 -21.30 14.80 -36.78
C VAL A 180 -22.72 15.39 -36.69
N MET A 181 -23.04 16.05 -35.58
CA MET A 181 -24.33 16.71 -35.40
C MET A 181 -24.55 17.83 -36.42
N ALA A 182 -23.55 18.68 -36.67
CA ALA A 182 -23.65 19.76 -37.65
C ALA A 182 -23.94 19.23 -39.07
N ILE A 183 -23.25 18.18 -39.51
CA ILE A 183 -23.47 17.57 -40.84
C ILE A 183 -24.87 16.94 -40.92
N SER A 184 -25.34 16.31 -39.85
CA SER A 184 -26.68 15.68 -39.84
C SER A 184 -27.83 16.67 -40.08
N GLN A 185 -27.60 17.97 -39.80
CA GLN A 185 -28.58 19.05 -39.97
C GLN A 185 -28.58 19.67 -41.37
N TRP A 186 -27.66 19.27 -42.25
CA TRP A 186 -27.61 19.79 -43.62
C TRP A 186 -28.84 19.36 -44.44
N GLN A 187 -29.32 20.27 -45.28
CA GLN A 187 -30.57 20.08 -46.03
C GLN A 187 -30.42 18.98 -47.09
N ASP A 188 -29.29 18.95 -47.80
CA ASP A 188 -29.08 18.14 -49.00
C ASP A 188 -28.40 16.78 -48.75
N VAL A 189 -28.23 16.39 -47.48
CA VAL A 189 -27.64 15.09 -47.14
C VAL A 189 -28.63 13.96 -47.40
N SER A 190 -28.19 12.94 -48.13
CA SER A 190 -29.00 11.77 -48.48
C SER A 190 -29.60 11.10 -47.24
N LYS A 191 -30.76 10.46 -47.40
CA LYS A 191 -31.40 9.70 -46.31
C LYS A 191 -30.47 8.62 -45.73
N LYS A 192 -29.66 8.00 -46.58
CA LYS A 192 -28.73 6.93 -46.17
C LYS A 192 -27.56 7.48 -45.36
N LEU A 193 -26.98 8.62 -45.77
CA LEU A 193 -25.96 9.32 -44.99
C LEU A 193 -26.49 9.84 -43.66
N LYS A 194 -27.71 10.40 -43.63
CA LYS A 194 -28.36 10.82 -42.38
C LYS A 194 -28.47 9.67 -41.38
N LEU A 195 -28.91 8.49 -41.81
CA LEU A 195 -28.98 7.30 -40.96
C LEU A 195 -27.61 6.88 -40.40
N GLU A 196 -26.55 6.89 -41.22
CA GLU A 196 -25.20 6.57 -40.76
C GLU A 196 -24.67 7.62 -39.76
N LEU A 197 -24.91 8.92 -40.01
CA LEU A 197 -24.54 10.02 -39.10
C LEU A 197 -25.27 9.94 -37.75
N GLU A 198 -26.57 9.64 -37.75
CA GLU A 198 -27.36 9.42 -36.53
C GLU A 198 -26.84 8.22 -35.73
N GLY A 199 -26.56 7.10 -36.42
CA GLY A 199 -25.97 5.91 -35.82
C GLY A 199 -24.60 6.19 -35.20
N TYR A 200 -23.77 6.99 -35.90
CA TYR A 200 -22.48 7.45 -35.42
C TYR A 200 -22.63 8.30 -34.15
N LEU A 201 -23.48 9.33 -34.17
CA LEU A 201 -23.72 10.23 -33.04
C LEU A 201 -24.21 9.48 -31.80
N LYS A 202 -25.11 8.50 -31.97
CA LYS A 202 -25.57 7.64 -30.87
C LYS A 202 -24.42 6.87 -30.21
N LYS A 203 -23.47 6.35 -31.00
CA LYS A 203 -22.30 5.64 -30.45
C LYS A 203 -21.33 6.56 -29.74
N VAL A 204 -21.12 7.78 -30.24
CA VAL A 204 -20.32 8.81 -29.57
C VAL A 204 -20.91 9.14 -28.20
N ASN A 205 -22.21 9.39 -28.14
CA ASN A 205 -22.90 9.70 -26.89
C ASN A 205 -22.86 8.53 -25.88
N THR A 206 -23.02 7.30 -26.37
CA THR A 206 -22.89 6.10 -25.53
C THR A 206 -21.49 5.99 -24.94
N LEU A 207 -20.45 6.21 -25.75
CA LEU A 207 -19.06 6.19 -25.29
C LEU A 207 -18.80 7.31 -24.27
N LYS A 208 -19.31 8.53 -24.52
CA LYS A 208 -19.19 9.66 -23.59
C LYS A 208 -19.81 9.35 -22.23
N GLN A 209 -21.05 8.87 -22.21
CA GLN A 209 -21.75 8.47 -20.98
C GLN A 209 -21.03 7.32 -20.25
N PHE A 210 -20.50 6.35 -21.00
CA PHE A 210 -19.71 5.26 -20.42
C PHE A 210 -18.47 5.80 -19.71
N ILE A 211 -17.72 6.71 -20.34
CA ILE A 211 -16.52 7.31 -19.75
C ILE A 211 -16.89 8.15 -18.52
N GLU A 212 -17.93 8.97 -18.59
CA GLU A 212 -18.38 9.84 -17.49
C GLU A 212 -18.83 9.02 -16.27
N SER A 213 -19.58 7.93 -16.49
CA SER A 213 -20.06 7.06 -15.40
C SER A 213 -18.95 6.23 -14.72
N HIS A 214 -17.81 6.01 -15.38
CA HIS A 214 -16.69 5.24 -14.87
C HIS A 214 -15.53 6.13 -14.37
N GLN A 215 -15.77 7.43 -14.19
CA GLN A 215 -14.85 8.30 -13.46
C GLN A 215 -14.95 7.97 -11.96
N TYR A 216 -13.94 7.30 -11.43
CA TYR A 216 -13.90 6.84 -10.03
C TYR A 216 -14.01 8.03 -9.07
N SER A 217 -15.13 8.12 -8.32
CA SER A 217 -15.23 9.04 -7.19
C SER A 217 -14.21 8.63 -6.13
N HIS A 218 -13.47 9.59 -5.58
CA HIS A 218 -12.33 9.31 -4.72
C HIS A 218 -12.68 8.79 -3.30
N GLU A 219 -13.94 8.84 -2.89
CA GLU A 219 -14.32 8.64 -1.47
C GLU A 219 -15.44 7.61 -1.22
N ALA A 220 -16.14 7.15 -2.26
CA ALA A 220 -17.24 6.19 -2.11
C ALA A 220 -16.90 4.78 -2.63
N GLY A 221 -17.68 3.79 -2.19
CA GLY A 221 -17.61 2.40 -2.68
C GLY A 221 -16.32 1.66 -2.34
N THR A 222 -15.95 0.69 -3.18
CA THR A 222 -14.80 -0.21 -3.00
C THR A 222 -13.48 0.55 -2.81
N MET A 223 -13.31 1.69 -3.50
CA MET A 223 -12.11 2.52 -3.36
C MET A 223 -12.02 3.26 -2.03
N GLY A 224 -13.15 3.77 -1.53
CA GLY A 224 -13.25 4.35 -0.19
C GLY A 224 -12.93 3.32 0.89
N GLN A 225 -13.51 2.12 0.80
CA GLN A 225 -13.23 1.02 1.74
C GLN A 225 -11.76 0.61 1.71
N MET A 226 -11.18 0.40 0.53
CA MET A 226 -9.76 0.10 0.37
C MET A 226 -8.87 1.18 1.03
N ARG A 227 -9.17 2.47 0.83
CA ARG A 227 -8.42 3.59 1.45
C ARG A 227 -8.57 3.61 2.97
N SER A 228 -9.77 3.36 3.48
CA SER A 228 -10.02 3.24 4.92
C SER A 228 -9.18 2.12 5.54
N ASP A 229 -9.14 0.94 4.92
CA ASP A 229 -8.44 -0.23 5.47
C ASP A 229 -6.94 0.01 5.64
N ILE A 230 -6.30 0.62 4.65
CA ILE A 230 -4.88 0.96 4.72
C ILE A 230 -4.60 2.14 5.64
N HIS A 231 -5.53 3.10 5.81
CA HIS A 231 -5.41 4.14 6.85
C HIS A 231 -5.46 3.54 8.26
N LYS A 232 -6.34 2.56 8.52
CA LYS A 232 -6.32 1.85 9.81
C LYS A 232 -4.97 1.16 10.06
N ILE A 233 -4.33 0.60 9.04
CA ILE A 233 -2.97 0.04 9.17
C ILE A 233 -1.95 1.16 9.49
N GLU A 234 -2.07 2.33 8.86
CA GLU A 234 -1.23 3.51 9.14
C GLU A 234 -1.35 4.00 10.58
N GLU A 235 -2.53 3.94 11.18
CA GLU A 235 -2.76 4.33 12.56
C GLU A 235 -2.25 3.31 13.58
N ILE A 236 -2.28 2.02 13.24
CA ILE A 236 -1.87 0.95 14.15
C ILE A 236 -0.34 0.85 14.25
N LEU A 237 0.40 1.00 13.14
CA LEU A 237 1.86 0.81 13.12
C LEU A 237 2.63 1.69 14.15
N PRO A 238 2.36 3.01 14.26
CA PRO A 238 3.00 3.84 15.28
C PRO A 238 2.70 3.39 16.71
N LYS A 239 1.47 2.92 16.98
CA LYS A 239 1.07 2.42 18.31
C LYS A 239 1.88 1.18 18.70
N LEU A 240 2.14 0.28 17.74
CA LEU A 240 2.99 -0.89 17.96
C LEU A 240 4.45 -0.50 18.20
N THR A 241 4.98 0.43 17.40
CA THR A 241 6.36 0.95 17.60
C THR A 241 6.50 1.58 18.99
N GLN A 242 5.53 2.41 19.40
CA GLN A 242 5.50 3.03 20.72
C GLN A 242 5.45 1.99 21.84
N ALA A 243 4.64 0.93 21.68
CA ALA A 243 4.57 -0.15 22.67
C ALA A 243 5.90 -0.89 22.84
N ILE A 244 6.63 -1.11 21.73
CA ILE A 244 7.99 -1.67 21.77
C ILE A 244 8.95 -0.72 22.48
N ASP A 245 8.89 0.58 22.17
CA ASP A 245 9.75 1.59 22.80
C ASP A 245 9.55 1.67 24.32
N VAL A 246 8.31 1.54 24.80
CA VAL A 246 8.00 1.45 26.23
C VAL A 246 8.65 0.21 26.85
N LYS A 247 8.59 -0.95 26.19
CA LYS A 247 9.24 -2.18 26.68
C LYS A 247 10.76 -2.06 26.70
N ILE A 248 11.37 -1.46 25.69
CA ILE A 248 12.82 -1.17 25.65
C ILE A 248 13.22 -0.25 26.80
N SER A 249 12.48 0.83 27.01
CA SER A 249 12.74 1.80 28.09
C SER A 249 12.63 1.16 29.47
N ASN A 250 11.58 0.37 29.71
CA ASN A 250 11.41 -0.38 30.95
C ASN A 250 12.56 -1.36 31.19
N HIS A 251 13.03 -2.05 30.15
CA HIS A 251 14.20 -2.92 30.23
C HIS A 251 15.41 -2.13 30.75
N HIS A 252 15.70 -0.95 30.19
CA HIS A 252 16.82 -0.10 30.63
C HIS A 252 16.73 0.27 32.12
N THR A 253 15.54 0.58 32.64
CA THR A 253 15.36 0.90 34.06
C THR A 253 15.64 -0.32 34.96
N ILE A 254 15.17 -1.51 34.57
CA ILE A 254 15.38 -2.76 35.32
C ILE A 254 16.88 -3.08 35.41
N ARG A 255 17.65 -2.84 34.33
CA ARG A 255 19.12 -3.06 34.34
C ARG A 255 19.81 -2.25 35.43
N TRP A 256 19.49 -0.97 35.54
CA TRP A 256 20.09 -0.08 36.54
C TRP A 256 19.75 -0.53 37.96
N VAL A 257 18.51 -0.98 38.19
CA VAL A 257 18.09 -1.54 39.48
C VAL A 257 18.88 -2.82 39.81
N ILE A 258 19.05 -3.73 38.85
CA ILE A 258 19.86 -4.96 39.03
C ILE A 258 21.30 -4.62 39.40
N TYR A 259 21.94 -3.68 38.70
CA TYR A 259 23.31 -3.26 39.02
C TYR A 259 23.42 -2.64 40.43
N LEU A 260 22.42 -1.85 40.85
CA LEU A 260 22.37 -1.28 42.20
C LEU A 260 22.25 -2.38 43.27
N VAL A 261 21.37 -3.37 43.07
CA VAL A 261 21.20 -4.52 43.97
C VAL A 261 22.48 -5.35 44.06
N ILE A 262 23.15 -5.61 42.95
CA ILE A 262 24.42 -6.36 42.93
C ILE A 262 25.52 -5.60 43.68
N LEU A 263 25.61 -4.28 43.49
CA LEU A 263 26.58 -3.44 44.19
C LEU A 263 26.34 -3.45 45.70
N LEU A 264 25.06 -3.39 46.14
CA LEU A 264 24.70 -3.53 47.54
C LEU A 264 25.08 -4.91 48.11
N LEU A 265 24.85 -6.00 47.37
CA LEU A 265 25.22 -7.36 47.79
C LEU A 265 26.74 -7.51 47.95
N ILE A 266 27.51 -6.97 47.01
CA ILE A 266 28.98 -6.95 47.10
C ILE A 266 29.44 -6.13 48.31
N TYR A 267 28.83 -4.97 48.56
CA TYR A 267 29.14 -4.13 49.72
C TYR A 267 28.83 -4.84 51.05
N VAL A 268 27.67 -5.49 51.17
CA VAL A 268 27.26 -6.22 52.37
C VAL A 268 28.18 -7.41 52.63
N THR A 269 28.47 -8.21 51.60
CA THR A 269 29.41 -9.35 51.72
C THR A 269 30.80 -8.88 52.14
N TYR A 270 31.31 -7.80 51.54
CA TYR A 270 32.57 -7.17 51.95
C TYR A 270 32.54 -6.72 53.42
N ARG A 271 31.47 -6.05 53.86
CA ARG A 271 31.29 -5.61 55.26
C ARG A 271 31.29 -6.77 56.24
N ILE A 272 30.61 -7.87 55.92
CA ILE A 272 30.56 -9.08 56.75
C ILE A 272 31.95 -9.72 56.85
N ILE A 273 32.65 -9.86 55.73
CA ILE A 273 34.02 -10.39 55.67
C ILE A 273 34.96 -9.55 56.54
N ASN A 274 34.92 -8.21 56.39
CA ASN A 274 35.78 -7.31 57.15
C ASN A 274 35.52 -7.42 58.67
N ARG A 275 34.24 -7.49 59.09
CA ARG A 275 33.89 -7.73 60.51
C ARG A 275 34.43 -9.06 61.04
N MET A 276 34.34 -10.14 60.26
CA MET A 276 34.88 -11.45 60.67
C MET A 276 36.41 -11.48 60.76
N GLN A 277 37.11 -10.66 59.98
CA GLN A 277 38.57 -10.53 60.07
C GLN A 277 39.01 -9.67 61.26
N ILE A 278 38.25 -8.62 61.62
CA ILE A 278 38.54 -7.76 62.78
C ILE A 278 38.28 -8.50 64.11
N ASN A 279 37.27 -9.38 64.17
CA ASN A 279 36.92 -10.14 65.37
C ASN A 279 37.74 -11.45 65.56
N ARG A 280 38.87 -11.63 64.85
CA ARG A 280 39.72 -12.85 64.82
C ARG A 280 41.21 -12.54 65.03
#